data_AF-A0A954MB46-F1
#
_entry.id   AF-A0A954MB46-F1
#
_cell.length_a   1.000
_cell.length_b   1.000
_cell.length_c   1.000
_cell.angle_alpha   90.00
_cell.angle_beta   90.00
_cell.angle_gamma   90.00
#
_symmetry.space_group_name_H-M   'P 1'
#
loop_
_entity.id
_entity.type
_entity.pdbx_description
1 polymer ?
#
loop_
_entity_poly.entity_id
_entity_poly.type
_entity_poly.pdbx_seq_one_letter_code
_entity_poly.pdbx_strand_id
1 'polypeptide(L)' 'PGEYTLLVEAAREHGTYQLIREKLTLGTTPFRTEIVGNVEIKSVVVSFTCLKKTP' A
#
# COMPACT_ATOMS: atom_id res chain seq x y z
N PRO A 1 -8.19 -13.32 -7.68
CA PRO A 1 -7.09 -13.07 -6.72
C PRO A 1 -5.79 -12.85 -7.49
N GLY A 2 -4.93 -11.95 -7.04
CA GLY A 2 -3.67 -11.66 -7.73
C GLY A 2 -2.67 -10.95 -6.84
N GLU A 3 -1.41 -11.00 -7.26
CA GLU A 3 -0.30 -10.29 -6.65
C GLU A 3 -0.17 -8.91 -7.27
N TYR A 4 -0.10 -7.89 -6.43
CA TYR A 4 0.04 -6.49 -6.82
C TYR A 4 1.22 -5.88 -6.09
N THR A 5 1.79 -4.83 -6.67
CA THR A 5 2.77 -3.99 -5.97
C THR A 5 2.12 -2.65 -5.67
N LEU A 6 2.00 -2.31 -4.38
CA LEU A 6 1.68 -0.96 -3.94
C LEU A 6 2.94 -0.11 -4.03
N LEU A 7 2.83 1.01 -4.72
CA LEU A 7 3.86 2.04 -4.80
C LEU A 7 3.33 3.29 -4.08
N VAL A 8 4.05 3.77 -3.08
CA VAL A 8 3.76 5.04 -2.42
C VAL A 8 4.97 5.95 -2.57
N GLU A 9 4.76 7.06 -3.27
CA GLU A 9 5.81 7.98 -3.66
C GLU A 9 5.66 9.31 -2.92
N ALA A 10 6.78 9.80 -2.39
CA ALA A 10 6.90 11.16 -1.87
C ALA A 10 7.99 11.89 -2.65
N ALA A 11 7.56 12.92 -3.38
CA ALA A 11 8.44 13.81 -4.13
C ALA A 11 8.29 15.24 -3.58
N ARG A 12 9.42 15.86 -3.22
CA ARG A 12 9.49 17.23 -2.68
C ARG A 12 10.41 18.05 -3.57
N GLU A 13 10.07 19.31 -3.79
CA GLU A 13 10.87 20.24 -4.62
C GLU A 13 12.29 20.45 -4.09
N HIS A 14 12.45 20.50 -2.76
CA HIS A 14 13.74 20.65 -2.07
C HIS A 14 13.96 19.60 -0.98
N GLY A 15 13.33 18.42 -1.12
CA GLY A 15 13.44 17.33 -0.16
C GLY A 15 13.90 16.05 -0.82
N THR A 16 13.86 14.95 -0.06
CA THR A 16 14.26 13.66 -0.61
C THR A 16 13.17 13.07 -1.49
N TYR A 17 13.58 12.34 -2.52
CA TYR A 17 12.69 11.45 -3.25
C TYR A 17 12.63 10.11 -2.52
N GLN A 18 11.43 9.62 -2.24
CA GLN A 18 11.23 8.36 -1.54
C GLN A 18 10.14 7.52 -2.22
N LEU A 19 10.38 6.21 -2.31
CA LEU A 19 9.45 5.24 -2.88
C LEU A 19 9.34 4.00 -1.98
N ILE A 20 8.15 3.77 -1.45
CA ILE A 20 7.79 2.52 -0.76
C ILE A 20 7.26 1.53 -1.81
N ARG A 21 7.74 0.29 -1.77
CA ARG A 21 7.35 -0.79 -2.70
C ARG A 21 6.94 -2.03 -1.91
N GLU A 22 5.64 -2.30 -1.84
CA GLU A 22 5.12 -3.43 -1.07
C GLU A 22 4.30 -4.39 -1.91
N LYS A 23 4.54 -5.69 -1.73
CA LYS A 23 3.74 -6.73 -2.37
C LYS A 23 2.46 -6.97 -1.58
N LEU A 24 1.33 -6.99 -2.27
CA LEU A 24 0.02 -7.23 -1.70
C LEU A 24 -0.70 -8.31 -2.50
N THR A 25 -1.25 -9.30 -1.80
CA THR A 25 -2.19 -10.24 -2.39
C THR A 25 -3.61 -9.67 -2.29
N LEU A 26 -4.21 -9.28 -3.41
CA LEU A 26 -5.60 -8.83 -3.46
C LEU A 26 -6.51 -9.97 -3.91
N GLY A 27 -7.53 -10.29 -3.13
CA GLY A 27 -8.36 -11.47 -3.37
C GLY A 27 -9.73 -11.38 -2.71
N THR A 28 -10.19 -12.50 -2.16
CA THR A 28 -11.47 -12.58 -1.45
C THR A 28 -11.33 -12.37 0.05
N THR A 29 -10.11 -12.38 0.56
CA THR A 29 -9.83 -12.22 1.99
C THR A 29 -9.58 -10.75 2.30
N PRO A 30 -10.37 -10.12 3.18
CA PRO A 30 -10.07 -8.77 3.63
C PRO A 30 -8.81 -8.77 4.51
N PHE A 31 -8.05 -7.68 4.46
CA PHE A 31 -6.89 -7.50 5.33
C PHE A 31 -6.71 -6.04 5.72
N ARG A 32 -5.97 -5.85 6.82
CA ARG A 32 -5.42 -4.57 7.23
C ARG A 32 -3.97 -4.78 7.60
N THR A 33 -3.08 -4.01 7.00
CA THR A 33 -1.63 -4.07 7.28
C THR A 33 -1.06 -2.67 7.43
N GLU A 34 -0.02 -2.55 8.25
CA GLU A 34 0.77 -1.33 8.38
C GLU A 34 2.16 -1.59 7.82
N ILE A 35 2.57 -0.71 6.91
CA ILE A 35 3.87 -0.71 6.27
C ILE A 35 4.70 0.37 6.95
N VAL A 36 5.88 -0.01 7.43
CA VAL A 36 6.85 0.93 7.99
C VAL A 36 7.22 1.93 6.90
N GLY A 37 7.19 3.21 7.23
CA GLY A 37 7.48 4.26 6.28
C GLY A 37 8.98 4.45 6.03
N ASN A 38 9.36 5.67 5.66
CA ASN A 38 10.72 6.10 5.34
C ASN A 38 10.98 7.50 5.92
N VAL A 39 11.88 8.26 5.32
CA VAL A 39 12.23 9.61 5.76
C VAL A 39 11.05 10.60 5.67
N GLU A 40 10.21 10.49 4.65
CA GLU A 40 9.12 11.46 4.38
C GLU A 40 7.75 10.97 4.85
N ILE A 41 7.57 9.65 4.93
CA ILE A 41 6.31 9.00 5.29
C ILE A 41 6.54 8.23 6.58
N LYS A 42 5.74 8.46 7.62
CA LYS A 42 5.88 7.75 8.90
C LYS A 42 5.48 6.27 8.80
N SER A 43 4.28 6.03 8.28
CA SER A 43 3.78 4.69 7.98
C SER A 43 2.64 4.77 6.97
N VAL A 44 2.33 3.64 6.33
CA VAL A 44 1.19 3.48 5.41
C VAL A 44 0.29 2.39 5.96
N VAL A 45 -0.97 2.71 6.20
CA VAL A 45 -1.99 1.71 6.57
C VAL A 45 -2.81 1.35 5.34
N VAL A 46 -2.76 0.09 4.95
CA VAL A 46 -3.53 -0.44 3.81
C VAL A 46 -4.66 -1.29 4.35
N SER A 47 -5.88 -0.97 3.94
CA SER A 47 -7.07 -1.77 4.24
C SER A 47 -7.70 -2.22 2.94
N PHE A 48 -7.85 -3.53 2.77
CA PHE A 48 -8.57 -4.14 1.66
C PHE A 48 -9.83 -4.80 2.20
N THR A 49 -10.98 -4.33 1.75
CA THR A 49 -12.26 -5.02 1.93
C THR A 49 -12.52 -5.80 0.65
N CYS A 50 -12.81 -7.10 0.75
CA CYS A 50 -13.10 -7.90 -0.43
C CYS A 50 -14.29 -7.33 -1.21
N LEU A 51 -14.26 -7.50 -2.55
CA LEU A 51 -15.43 -7.24 -3.37
C LEU A 51 -16.56 -8.15 -2.88
N LYS A 52 -17.73 -7.58 -2.54
CA LYS A 52 -18.94 -8.39 -2.33
C LYS A 52 -19.09 -9.25 -3.60
N LYS A 53 -19.20 -10.56 -3.46
CA LYS A 53 -19.64 -11.39 -4.57
C LYS A 53 -21.03 -10.87 -4.95
N THR A 54 -21.14 -10.21 -6.10
CA THR A 54 -22.44 -9.88 -6.69
C THR A 54 -23.18 -11.20 -6.89
N PRO A 55 -24.43 -11.34 -6.40
CA PRO A 55 -25.17 -12.59 -6.45
C PRO A 55 -25.38 -13.08 -7.89
#